data_AF-A0A835HJC7-F1
#
_entry.id   AF-A0A835HJC7-F1
#
_cell.length_a   1.000
_cell.length_b   1.000
_cell.length_c   1.000
_cell.angle_alpha   90.00
_cell.angle_beta   90.00
_cell.angle_gamma   90.00
#
_symmetry.space_group_name_H-M   'P 1'
#
loop_
_entity.id
_entity.type
_entity.pdbx_description
1 polymer ?
#
loop_
_entity_poly.entity_id
_entity_poly.type
_entity_poly.pdbx_seq_one_letter_code
_entity_poly.pdbx_strand_id
1 'polypeptide(L)'
;MVIISSCQSKCIYVILFVLVICASHAISLRTLRDHSEGMSLSMEDRHEQWMTDYGRTYKDTAEKQMRFQIFKTNVEFIDTFHNKNGNQRYTVSVNEFADQTNEEFIASRNGFKKPSSQSKYSTSFRYENVTAVPTTMDWRQKGAVTPIKNQGNCAMEGISQLSTGKLISLSEQELVDCDTSVDQGCGGGLMDNAFKFIEQNKGLTTEGNYPYKGVDGTCNAKKAASSAAKINGYEDVPANSEAALLKAVANQPISVAIDASGSAFQFYSSGVFTGDCGTQLDHGVTAVGYGTATDGTKYWLVKNSWGTTWGEEGYIRMQRDIDAEEGLCGIAMDASYPTA
;
A
#
# COMPACT_ATOMS: atom_id res chain seq x y z
N MET A 1 26.77 36.60 74.94
CA MET A 1 25.63 35.79 74.44
C MET A 1 24.72 36.62 73.53
N VAL A 2 25.26 37.34 72.53
CA VAL A 2 24.47 38.20 71.61
C VAL A 2 24.91 38.02 70.15
N ILE A 3 26.16 37.65 69.89
CA ILE A 3 26.69 37.49 68.53
C ILE A 3 26.24 36.17 67.87
N ILE A 4 26.06 35.10 68.64
CA ILE A 4 25.64 33.77 68.12
C ILE A 4 24.17 33.80 67.64
N SER A 5 23.31 34.59 68.28
CA SER A 5 21.88 34.70 67.95
C SER A 5 21.64 35.39 66.59
N SER A 6 22.48 36.36 66.22
CA SER A 6 22.34 37.09 64.94
C SER A 6 22.74 36.23 63.74
N CYS A 7 23.75 35.37 63.91
CA CYS A 7 24.21 34.47 62.84
C CYS A 7 23.18 33.38 62.54
N GLN A 8 22.52 32.83 63.57
CA GLN A 8 21.49 31.81 63.38
C GLN A 8 20.23 32.36 62.68
N SER A 9 19.75 33.56 63.05
CA SER A 9 18.63 34.18 62.33
C SER A 9 18.95 34.45 60.87
N LYS A 10 20.14 34.97 60.55
CA LYS A 10 20.55 35.23 59.16
C LYS A 10 20.63 33.95 58.32
N CYS A 11 21.14 32.85 58.88
CA CYS A 11 21.15 31.55 58.21
C CYS A 11 19.74 31.01 57.94
N ILE A 12 18.80 31.19 58.88
CA ILE A 12 17.40 30.76 58.69
C ILE A 12 16.73 31.52 57.55
N TYR A 13 16.94 32.84 57.44
CA TYR A 13 16.39 33.63 56.34
C TYR A 13 16.96 33.23 54.97
N VAL A 14 18.26 32.92 54.89
CA VAL A 14 18.89 32.45 53.64
C VAL A 14 18.34 31.08 53.23
N ILE A 15 18.19 30.14 54.18
CA ILE A 15 17.62 28.82 53.90
C ILE A 15 16.16 28.94 53.45
N LEU A 16 15.35 29.77 54.12
CA LEU A 16 13.96 30.03 53.70
C LEU A 16 13.90 30.64 52.30
N PHE A 17 14.79 31.58 51.97
CA PHE A 17 14.83 32.21 50.65
C PHE A 17 15.22 31.22 49.54
N VAL A 18 16.21 30.36 49.79
CA VAL A 18 16.62 29.30 48.86
C VAL A 18 15.48 28.28 48.67
N LEU A 19 14.79 27.88 49.74
CA LEU A 19 13.65 26.96 49.65
C LEU A 19 12.48 27.57 48.86
N VAL A 20 12.21 28.87 48.99
CA VAL A 20 11.19 29.58 48.20
C VAL A 20 11.58 29.64 46.72
N ILE A 21 12.85 29.89 46.40
CA ILE A 21 13.36 29.89 45.01
C ILE A 21 13.31 28.48 44.40
N CYS A 22 13.69 27.46 45.16
CA CYS A 22 13.61 26.07 44.70
C CYS A 22 12.17 25.62 44.51
N ALA A 23 11.25 26.03 45.39
CA ALA A 23 9.83 25.74 45.26
C ALA A 23 9.22 26.47 44.05
N SER A 24 9.57 27.73 43.80
CA SER A 24 9.07 28.46 42.63
C SER A 24 9.60 27.89 41.31
N HIS A 25 10.87 27.47 41.25
CA HIS A 25 11.41 26.78 40.08
C HIS A 25 10.79 25.40 39.89
N ALA A 26 10.56 24.64 40.95
CA ALA A 26 9.90 23.33 40.87
C ALA A 26 8.43 23.45 40.45
N ILE A 27 7.73 24.52 40.87
CA ILE A 27 6.36 24.82 40.44
C ILE A 27 6.37 25.22 38.96
N SER A 28 7.29 26.08 38.51
CA SER A 28 7.44 26.45 37.09
C SER A 28 7.82 25.27 36.18
N LEU A 29 8.68 24.37 36.64
CA LEU A 29 9.01 23.13 35.91
C LEU A 29 7.83 22.15 35.89
N ARG A 30 7.02 22.09 36.96
CA ARG A 30 5.78 21.30 36.96
C ARG A 30 4.75 21.91 36.03
N THR A 31 4.51 23.22 36.01
CA THR A 31 3.57 23.83 35.06
C THR A 31 4.04 23.74 33.60
N LEU A 32 5.35 23.76 33.33
CA LEU A 32 5.89 23.53 31.98
C LEU A 32 5.76 22.05 31.55
N ARG A 33 5.89 21.10 32.49
CA ARG A 33 5.76 19.66 32.22
C ARG A 33 4.30 19.20 32.15
N ASP A 34 3.42 19.82 32.93
CA ASP A 34 1.97 19.60 32.93
C ASP A 34 1.28 20.26 31.70
N HIS A 35 1.93 21.23 31.05
CA HIS A 35 1.49 21.77 29.75
C HIS A 35 1.95 20.95 28.53
N SER A 36 2.92 20.03 28.67
CA SER A 36 3.40 19.23 27.53
C SER A 36 2.76 17.85 27.41
N GLU A 37 1.97 17.39 28.39
CA GLU A 37 1.36 16.05 28.39
C GLU A 37 -0.09 16.00 27.85
N GLY A 38 -0.60 17.07 27.22
CA GLY A 38 -1.98 17.05 26.70
C GLY A 38 -2.34 18.04 25.60
N MET A 39 -1.39 18.77 25.01
CA MET A 39 -1.72 19.66 23.89
C MET A 39 -1.73 18.86 22.58
N SER A 40 -2.91 18.50 22.10
CA SER A 40 -3.05 17.99 20.73
C SER A 40 -2.48 19.04 19.78
N LEU A 41 -1.54 18.65 18.91
CA LEU A 41 -1.02 19.52 17.86
C LEU A 41 -2.19 20.16 17.10
N SER A 42 -2.06 21.44 16.74
CA SER A 42 -3.04 22.06 15.85
C SER A 42 -3.05 21.31 14.51
N MET A 43 -4.14 21.44 13.73
CA MET A 43 -4.19 20.76 12.42
C MET A 43 -3.09 21.30 11.49
N GLU A 44 -2.77 22.58 11.62
CA GLU A 44 -1.66 23.26 10.95
C GLU A 44 -0.32 22.62 11.34
N ASP A 45 -0.04 22.43 12.64
CA ASP A 45 1.19 21.77 13.09
C ASP A 45 1.28 20.31 12.60
N ARG A 46 0.16 19.58 12.59
CA ARG A 46 0.08 18.22 12.03
C ARG A 46 0.42 18.22 10.54
N HIS A 47 -0.03 19.22 9.78
CA HIS A 47 0.25 19.34 8.35
C HIS A 47 1.72 19.66 8.09
N GLU A 48 2.32 20.61 8.81
CA GLU A 48 3.75 20.94 8.67
C GLU A 48 4.65 19.76 9.02
N GLN A 49 4.31 19.01 10.08
CA GLN A 49 5.04 17.79 10.45
C GLN A 49 4.91 16.73 9.36
N TRP A 50 3.68 16.46 8.89
CA TRP A 50 3.43 15.52 7.81
C TRP A 50 4.16 15.92 6.51
N MET A 51 4.19 17.20 6.17
CA MET A 51 4.94 17.69 5.02
C MET A 51 6.43 17.39 5.16
N THR A 52 6.98 17.55 6.37
CA THR A 52 8.39 17.23 6.65
C THR A 52 8.65 15.73 6.52
N ASP A 53 7.79 14.89 7.11
CA ASP A 53 7.92 13.44 7.12
C ASP A 53 7.88 12.82 5.70
N TYR A 54 7.05 13.39 4.82
CA TYR A 54 6.87 12.93 3.44
C TYR A 54 7.58 13.80 2.39
N GLY A 55 8.42 14.75 2.83
CA GLY A 55 9.20 15.62 1.93
C GLY A 55 8.36 16.46 0.97
N ARG A 56 7.18 16.93 1.41
CA ARG A 56 6.20 17.65 0.59
C ARG A 56 6.57 19.13 0.43
N THR A 57 6.53 19.60 -0.80
CA THR A 57 6.70 21.01 -1.17
C THR A 57 5.64 21.40 -2.19
N TYR A 58 5.14 22.63 -2.11
CA TYR A 58 4.12 23.15 -3.01
C TYR A 58 4.65 24.33 -3.82
N LYS A 59 4.05 24.57 -4.99
CA LYS A 59 4.45 25.63 -5.91
C LYS A 59 4.33 27.02 -5.29
N ASP A 60 3.24 27.26 -4.56
CA ASP A 60 2.93 28.55 -3.95
C ASP A 60 2.05 28.39 -2.71
N THR A 61 1.83 29.50 -1.99
CA THR A 61 1.01 29.53 -0.78
C THR A 61 -0.45 29.14 -1.04
N ALA A 62 -0.97 29.43 -2.24
CA ALA A 62 -2.35 29.09 -2.58
C ALA A 62 -2.51 27.57 -2.72
N GLU A 63 -1.58 26.89 -3.40
CA GLU A 63 -1.55 25.43 -3.45
C GLU A 63 -1.37 24.83 -2.05
N LYS A 64 -0.45 25.36 -1.23
CA LYS A 64 -0.27 24.88 0.16
C LYS A 64 -1.56 24.99 0.97
N GLN A 65 -2.27 26.10 0.86
CA GLN A 65 -3.54 26.30 1.58
C GLN A 65 -4.64 25.36 1.10
N MET A 66 -4.73 25.10 -0.21
CA MET A 66 -5.66 24.12 -0.78
C MET A 66 -5.34 22.71 -0.25
N ARG A 67 -4.07 22.29 -0.33
CA ARG A 67 -3.58 20.99 0.13
C ARG A 67 -3.77 20.81 1.63
N PHE A 68 -3.63 21.87 2.41
CA PHE A 68 -3.95 21.88 3.83
C PHE A 68 -5.44 21.58 4.12
N GLN A 69 -6.38 22.14 3.34
CA GLN A 69 -7.81 21.84 3.53
C GLN A 69 -8.14 20.38 3.22
N ILE A 70 -7.49 19.82 2.19
CA ILE A 70 -7.63 18.40 1.83
C ILE A 70 -7.05 17.53 2.94
N PHE A 71 -5.84 17.83 3.40
CA PHE A 71 -5.19 17.18 4.54
C PHE A 71 -6.09 17.16 5.77
N LYS A 72 -6.60 18.32 6.17
CA LYS A 72 -7.54 18.44 7.29
C LYS A 72 -8.74 17.52 7.13
N THR A 73 -9.39 17.53 5.96
CA THR A 73 -10.57 16.69 5.68
C THR A 73 -10.25 15.20 5.82
N ASN A 74 -9.12 14.76 5.27
CA ASN A 74 -8.69 13.37 5.34
C ASN A 74 -8.30 12.95 6.76
N VAL A 75 -7.65 13.83 7.51
CA VAL A 75 -7.30 13.61 8.90
C VAL A 75 -8.56 13.51 9.77
N GLU A 76 -9.56 14.36 9.55
CA GLU A 76 -10.84 14.28 10.24
C GLU A 76 -11.59 12.96 9.94
N PHE A 77 -11.50 12.44 8.71
CA PHE A 77 -11.99 11.10 8.36
C PHE A 77 -11.28 10.02 9.17
N ILE A 78 -9.94 10.05 9.24
CA ILE A 78 -9.12 9.09 10.00
C ILE A 78 -9.45 9.14 11.49
N ASP A 79 -9.51 10.33 12.07
CA ASP A 79 -9.82 10.53 13.49
C ASP A 79 -11.26 10.04 13.79
N THR A 80 -12.22 10.31 12.90
CA THR A 80 -13.59 9.80 13.01
C THR A 80 -13.68 8.29 12.87
N PHE A 81 -12.86 7.69 11.99
CA PHE A 81 -12.81 6.24 11.80
C PHE A 81 -12.45 5.54 13.11
N HIS A 82 -11.44 6.03 13.83
CA HIS A 82 -11.02 5.46 15.12
C HIS A 82 -12.04 5.67 16.26
N ASN A 83 -12.81 6.76 16.21
CA ASN A 83 -13.81 7.07 17.23
C ASN A 83 -15.10 6.22 17.10
N LYS A 84 -15.28 5.46 16.01
CA LYS A 84 -16.37 4.48 15.89
C LYS A 84 -16.04 3.25 16.74
N ASN A 85 -16.66 3.15 17.92
CA ASN A 85 -16.45 2.08 18.89
C ASN A 85 -16.45 0.66 18.30
N GLY A 86 -15.32 -0.04 18.46
CA GLY A 86 -15.29 -1.31 19.20
C GLY A 86 -15.46 -2.64 18.44
N ASN A 87 -14.95 -2.78 17.21
CA ASN A 87 -14.53 -4.06 16.58
C ASN A 87 -14.02 -3.87 15.13
N GLN A 88 -13.19 -2.85 14.90
CA GLN A 88 -12.56 -2.72 13.59
C GLN A 88 -11.42 -3.73 13.46
N ARG A 89 -11.49 -4.58 12.44
CA ARG A 89 -10.45 -5.58 12.13
C ARG A 89 -9.23 -4.99 11.44
N TYR A 90 -9.31 -3.72 11.04
CA TYR A 90 -8.25 -2.95 10.42
C TYR A 90 -8.23 -1.51 10.94
N THR A 91 -7.09 -0.84 10.75
CA THR A 91 -6.88 0.56 11.08
C THR A 91 -6.57 1.37 9.82
N VAL A 92 -6.84 2.67 9.91
CA VAL A 92 -6.42 3.65 8.90
C VAL A 92 -5.47 4.65 9.53
N SER A 93 -4.55 5.21 8.75
CA SER A 93 -3.60 6.19 9.27
C SER A 93 -3.26 7.25 8.23
N VAL A 94 -2.78 8.39 8.71
CA VAL A 94 -2.21 9.42 7.84
C VAL A 94 -1.01 8.81 7.12
N ASN A 95 -1.05 8.80 5.79
CA ASN A 95 0.02 8.29 4.94
C ASN A 95 0.42 9.33 3.88
N GLU A 96 1.21 8.94 2.88
CA GLU A 96 1.69 9.87 1.85
C GLU A 96 0.56 10.51 1.02
N PHE A 97 -0.65 9.95 1.01
CA PHE A 97 -1.79 10.44 0.21
C PHE A 97 -2.67 11.44 0.95
N ALA A 98 -2.28 11.88 2.15
CA ALA A 98 -3.15 12.68 3.01
C ALA A 98 -3.51 14.06 2.41
N ASP A 99 -2.72 14.61 1.49
CA ASP A 99 -3.03 15.88 0.81
C ASP A 99 -3.76 15.74 -0.53
N GLN A 100 -4.21 14.53 -0.88
CA GLN A 100 -4.96 14.24 -2.11
C GLN A 100 -6.45 14.03 -1.82
N THR A 101 -7.33 14.54 -2.68
CA THR A 101 -8.72 14.10 -2.64
C THR A 101 -8.80 12.64 -3.07
N ASN A 102 -9.93 11.98 -2.78
CA ASN A 102 -10.10 10.60 -3.20
C ASN A 102 -10.11 10.47 -4.73
N GLU A 103 -10.67 11.45 -5.44
CA GLU A 103 -10.67 11.49 -6.91
C GLU A 103 -9.26 11.71 -7.48
N GLU A 104 -8.44 12.58 -6.88
CA GLU A 104 -7.05 12.75 -7.27
C GLU A 104 -6.23 11.48 -7.02
N PHE A 105 -6.48 10.81 -5.89
CA PHE A 105 -5.86 9.55 -5.55
C PHE A 105 -6.21 8.46 -6.58
N ILE A 106 -7.50 8.25 -6.85
CA ILE A 106 -7.96 7.28 -7.86
C ILE A 106 -7.35 7.60 -9.23
N ALA A 107 -7.43 8.86 -9.67
CA ALA A 107 -6.93 9.25 -10.99
C ALA A 107 -5.41 9.07 -11.16
N SER A 108 -4.63 9.09 -10.07
CA SER A 108 -3.17 8.95 -10.11
C SER A 108 -2.68 7.54 -9.76
N ARG A 109 -3.44 6.76 -8.99
CA ARG A 109 -3.00 5.46 -8.45
C ARG A 109 -3.76 4.27 -9.02
N ASN A 110 -4.93 4.47 -9.59
CA ASN A 110 -5.74 3.41 -10.17
C ASN A 110 -5.63 3.51 -11.69
N GLY A 111 -5.46 2.38 -12.36
CA GLY A 111 -5.28 2.33 -13.81
C GLY A 111 -5.49 0.97 -14.42
N PHE A 112 -6.11 0.03 -13.69
CA PHE A 112 -6.64 -1.16 -14.31
C PHE A 112 -7.78 -0.76 -15.26
N LYS A 113 -7.74 -1.27 -16.49
CA LYS A 113 -8.76 -1.02 -17.51
C LYS A 113 -9.14 -2.32 -18.18
N LYS A 114 -10.32 -2.84 -17.85
CA LYS A 114 -10.89 -3.99 -18.56
C LYS A 114 -11.52 -3.56 -19.90
N PRO A 115 -11.05 -4.06 -21.05
CA PRO A 115 -11.71 -3.81 -22.33
C PRO A 115 -13.13 -4.42 -22.34
N SER A 116 -14.09 -3.74 -22.97
CA SER A 116 -15.49 -4.18 -23.05
C SER A 116 -15.71 -5.46 -23.88
N SER A 117 -14.73 -5.87 -24.68
CA SER A 117 -14.80 -7.03 -25.56
C SER A 117 -13.50 -7.82 -25.57
N GLN A 118 -13.20 -8.50 -24.47
CA GLN A 118 -12.19 -9.56 -24.50
C GLN A 118 -12.86 -10.92 -24.57
N SER A 119 -12.46 -11.70 -25.57
CA SER A 119 -12.67 -13.13 -25.57
C SER A 119 -11.99 -13.69 -24.33
N LYS A 120 -12.74 -14.29 -23.41
CA LYS A 120 -12.17 -15.11 -22.34
C LYS A 120 -11.17 -16.06 -22.99
N TYR A 121 -9.89 -15.97 -22.60
CA TYR A 121 -8.95 -17.04 -22.92
C TYR A 121 -9.39 -18.23 -22.07
N SER A 122 -10.41 -18.94 -22.54
CA SER A 122 -10.89 -20.18 -21.91
C SER A 122 -9.86 -21.27 -22.21
N THR A 123 -8.74 -21.21 -21.50
CA THR A 123 -7.84 -22.34 -21.33
C THR A 123 -8.31 -23.16 -20.13
N SER A 124 -7.88 -24.41 -20.08
CA SER A 124 -8.04 -25.27 -18.91
C SER A 124 -7.47 -24.56 -17.67
N PHE A 125 -8.20 -24.58 -16.56
CA PHE A 125 -7.65 -24.15 -15.27
C PHE A 125 -6.75 -25.25 -14.71
N ARG A 126 -5.42 -25.12 -14.84
CA ARG A 126 -4.50 -26.23 -14.48
C ARG A 126 -4.58 -26.68 -13.03
N TYR A 127 -5.07 -25.81 -12.14
CA TYR A 127 -5.23 -26.10 -10.71
C TYR A 127 -6.61 -26.65 -10.35
N GLU A 128 -7.48 -26.96 -11.31
CA GLU A 128 -8.83 -27.49 -11.07
C GLU A 128 -8.82 -28.72 -10.14
N ASN A 129 -7.90 -29.65 -10.41
CA ASN A 129 -7.76 -30.92 -9.68
C ASN A 129 -6.95 -30.83 -8.39
N VAL A 130 -6.52 -29.63 -7.95
CA VAL A 130 -5.88 -29.45 -6.64
C VAL A 130 -6.94 -29.69 -5.56
N THR A 131 -6.76 -30.76 -4.79
CA THR A 131 -7.71 -31.18 -3.73
C THR A 131 -7.30 -30.73 -2.33
N ALA A 132 -6.01 -30.51 -2.11
CA ALA A 132 -5.47 -30.07 -0.83
C ALA A 132 -4.52 -28.87 -1.04
N VAL A 133 -4.73 -27.83 -0.24
CA VAL A 133 -3.86 -26.66 -0.16
C VAL A 133 -3.44 -26.45 1.29
N PRO A 134 -2.25 -25.85 1.55
CA PRO A 134 -1.87 -25.48 2.90
C PRO A 134 -2.90 -24.56 3.57
N THR A 135 -2.94 -24.54 4.90
CA THR A 135 -3.82 -23.62 5.66
C THR A 135 -3.36 -22.15 5.56
N THR A 136 -2.08 -21.95 5.29
CA THR A 136 -1.44 -20.63 5.12
C THR A 136 -0.43 -20.71 3.98
N MET A 137 -0.35 -19.66 3.16
CA MET A 137 0.69 -19.50 2.16
C MET A 137 1.26 -18.08 2.25
N ASP A 138 2.58 -17.96 2.16
CA ASP A 138 3.28 -16.68 2.06
C ASP A 138 4.48 -16.84 1.12
N TRP A 139 4.32 -16.39 -0.13
CA TRP A 139 5.34 -16.48 -1.16
C TRP A 139 6.58 -15.63 -0.87
N ARG A 140 6.49 -14.65 0.04
CA ARG A 140 7.66 -13.87 0.50
C ARG A 140 8.65 -14.79 1.21
N GLN A 141 8.14 -15.71 2.03
CA GLN A 141 8.95 -16.70 2.75
C GLN A 141 9.56 -17.76 1.82
N LYS A 142 9.04 -17.89 0.60
CA LYS A 142 9.55 -18.78 -0.45
C LYS A 142 10.55 -18.09 -1.39
N GLY A 143 10.87 -16.82 -1.16
CA GLY A 143 11.75 -16.04 -2.03
C GLY A 143 11.15 -15.81 -3.42
N ALA A 144 9.83 -15.80 -3.53
CA ALA A 144 9.10 -15.68 -4.79
C ALA A 144 8.50 -14.28 -5.02
N VAL A 145 8.80 -13.34 -4.12
CA VAL A 145 8.24 -11.98 -4.13
C VAL A 145 9.38 -10.97 -4.07
N THR A 146 9.45 -10.10 -5.08
CA THR A 146 10.40 -8.97 -5.11
C THR A 146 10.04 -7.90 -4.07
N PRO A 147 10.96 -6.98 -3.72
CA PRO A 147 10.63 -5.84 -2.87
C PRO A 147 9.42 -5.05 -3.39
N ILE A 148 8.76 -4.31 -2.49
CA ILE A 148 7.69 -3.38 -2.86
C ILE A 148 8.26 -2.29 -3.77
N LYS A 149 7.50 -1.95 -4.81
CA LYS A 149 7.77 -0.84 -5.72
C LYS A 149 6.78 0.29 -5.49
N ASN A 150 7.07 1.47 -6.05
CA ASN A 150 6.13 2.60 -6.10
C ASN A 150 5.90 2.98 -7.56
N GLN A 151 4.67 2.82 -8.02
CA GLN A 151 4.25 3.07 -9.39
C GLN A 151 4.16 4.57 -9.71
N GLY A 152 4.24 5.45 -8.70
CA GLY A 152 4.00 6.87 -8.92
C GLY A 152 2.62 7.10 -9.57
N ASN A 153 2.61 7.84 -10.66
CA ASN A 153 1.40 8.19 -11.40
C ASN A 153 1.07 7.22 -12.56
N CYS A 154 1.73 6.07 -12.65
CA CYS A 154 1.56 5.11 -13.73
C CYS A 154 1.23 3.73 -13.18
N ALA A 155 0.01 3.25 -13.38
CA ALA A 155 -0.43 1.97 -12.85
C ALA A 155 0.14 0.80 -13.65
N MET A 156 1.13 0.11 -13.08
CA MET A 156 1.70 -1.11 -13.64
C MET A 156 1.99 -2.13 -12.55
N GLU A 157 1.47 -3.34 -12.74
CA GLU A 157 1.76 -4.45 -11.85
C GLU A 157 3.18 -4.98 -12.10
N GLY A 158 3.94 -5.16 -11.03
CA GLY A 158 5.27 -5.77 -11.12
C GLY A 158 5.19 -7.28 -11.30
N ILE A 159 5.44 -7.77 -12.51
CA ILE A 159 5.53 -9.21 -12.77
C ILE A 159 6.86 -9.74 -12.20
N SER A 160 6.76 -10.68 -11.27
CA SER A 160 7.92 -11.41 -10.73
C SER A 160 7.81 -12.87 -11.15
N GLN A 161 8.78 -13.36 -11.92
CA GLN A 161 8.80 -14.77 -12.32
C GLN A 161 9.80 -15.55 -11.47
N LEU A 162 9.33 -16.64 -10.88
CA LEU A 162 10.20 -17.74 -10.47
C LEU A 162 10.61 -18.54 -11.73
N SER A 163 11.57 -18.03 -12.49
CA SER A 163 12.20 -18.83 -13.54
C SER A 163 13.45 -19.48 -12.97
N THR A 164 13.55 -20.81 -13.05
CA THR A 164 14.75 -21.59 -12.67
C THR A 164 15.20 -21.47 -11.21
N GLY A 165 14.30 -21.14 -10.28
CA GLY A 165 14.62 -21.01 -8.86
C GLY A 165 15.34 -19.72 -8.47
N LYS A 166 15.42 -18.72 -9.38
CA LYS A 166 16.01 -17.41 -9.10
C LYS A 166 14.94 -16.32 -9.23
N LEU A 167 14.76 -15.55 -8.16
CA LEU A 167 13.93 -14.35 -8.19
C LEU A 167 14.64 -13.26 -9.00
N ILE A 168 13.98 -12.76 -10.04
CA ILE A 168 14.47 -11.68 -10.89
C ILE A 168 13.43 -10.56 -10.87
N SER A 169 13.88 -9.33 -10.61
CA SER A 169 13.04 -8.15 -10.82
C SER A 169 13.00 -7.83 -12.32
N LEU A 170 11.83 -7.98 -12.92
CA LEU A 170 11.59 -7.63 -14.32
C LEU A 170 11.31 -6.13 -14.46
N SER A 171 11.40 -5.63 -15.70
CA SER A 171 11.18 -4.23 -16.03
C SER A 171 9.70 -3.97 -16.34
N GLU A 172 9.03 -3.23 -15.45
CA GLU A 172 7.69 -2.71 -15.74
C GLU A 172 7.76 -1.60 -16.79
N GLN A 173 8.89 -0.86 -16.89
CA GLN A 173 9.05 0.19 -17.90
C GLN A 173 9.06 -0.35 -19.33
N GLU A 174 9.61 -1.55 -19.55
CA GLU A 174 9.55 -2.19 -20.86
C GLU A 174 8.11 -2.41 -21.29
N LEU A 175 7.26 -2.90 -20.38
CA LEU A 175 5.83 -3.04 -20.66
C LEU A 175 5.16 -1.68 -20.91
N VAL A 176 5.45 -0.65 -20.09
CA VAL A 176 4.92 0.72 -20.30
C VAL A 176 5.27 1.26 -21.68
N ASP A 177 6.53 1.12 -22.08
CA ASP A 177 7.06 1.75 -23.30
C ASP A 177 6.78 0.93 -24.56
N CYS A 178 6.60 -0.40 -24.45
CA CYS A 178 6.58 -1.33 -25.58
C CYS A 178 5.22 -2.03 -25.80
N ASP A 179 4.39 -2.22 -24.78
CA ASP A 179 3.04 -2.81 -24.94
C ASP A 179 1.97 -1.74 -25.25
N THR A 180 2.27 -0.84 -26.18
CA THR A 180 1.39 0.29 -26.49
C THR A 180 0.36 -0.04 -27.59
N SER A 181 0.32 -1.28 -28.06
CA SER A 181 -0.56 -1.70 -29.16
C SER A 181 -1.94 -2.15 -28.66
N VAL A 182 -2.03 -2.54 -27.39
CA VAL A 182 -3.26 -2.98 -26.73
C VAL A 182 -3.45 -2.23 -25.41
N ASP A 183 -2.39 -2.15 -24.59
CA ASP A 183 -2.39 -1.34 -23.36
C ASP A 183 -1.97 0.11 -23.64
N GLN A 184 -2.19 0.98 -22.65
CA GLN A 184 -2.07 2.43 -22.78
C GLN A 184 -0.94 3.01 -21.92
N GLY A 185 0.09 2.21 -21.62
CA GLY A 185 1.19 2.62 -20.74
C GLY A 185 0.67 3.10 -19.39
N CYS A 186 1.05 4.32 -19.01
CA CYS A 186 0.56 4.99 -17.79
C CYS A 186 -0.95 5.25 -17.80
N GLY A 187 -1.58 5.26 -18.98
CA GLY A 187 -3.02 5.33 -19.13
C GLY A 187 -3.74 4.07 -18.65
N GLY A 188 -3.03 3.00 -18.33
CA GLY A 188 -3.61 1.77 -17.80
C GLY A 188 -3.63 0.61 -18.78
N GLY A 189 -3.91 -0.58 -18.25
CA GLY A 189 -3.87 -1.83 -19.02
C GLY A 189 -4.48 -3.00 -18.29
N LEU A 190 -4.28 -4.20 -18.85
CA LEU A 190 -4.74 -5.47 -18.30
C LEU A 190 -3.59 -6.47 -18.21
N MET A 191 -3.53 -7.22 -17.11
CA MET A 191 -2.48 -8.21 -16.86
C MET A 191 -2.33 -9.26 -17.97
N ASP A 192 -3.43 -9.70 -18.57
CA ASP A 192 -3.41 -10.64 -19.70
C ASP A 192 -2.74 -10.08 -20.96
N ASN A 193 -2.93 -8.78 -21.23
CA ASN A 193 -2.29 -8.13 -22.37
C ASN A 193 -0.78 -8.08 -22.14
N ALA A 194 -0.37 -7.72 -20.92
CA ALA A 194 1.03 -7.80 -20.52
C ALA A 194 1.58 -9.23 -20.68
N PHE A 195 0.90 -10.27 -20.21
CA PHE A 195 1.36 -11.65 -20.40
C PHE A 195 1.49 -12.02 -21.89
N LYS A 196 0.48 -11.71 -22.69
CA LYS A 196 0.50 -11.94 -24.13
C LYS A 196 1.64 -11.20 -24.81
N PHE A 197 1.92 -9.96 -24.42
CA PHE A 197 3.08 -9.21 -24.88
C PHE A 197 4.37 -9.94 -24.55
N ILE A 198 4.56 -10.42 -23.31
CA ILE A 198 5.78 -11.13 -22.89
C ILE A 198 6.00 -12.38 -23.74
N GLU A 199 4.95 -13.16 -24.01
CA GLU A 199 5.01 -14.35 -24.85
C GLU A 199 5.43 -14.02 -26.30
N GLN A 200 4.87 -12.96 -26.87
CA GLN A 200 5.15 -12.51 -28.23
C GLN A 200 6.54 -11.87 -28.36
N ASN A 201 6.91 -11.03 -27.40
CA ASN A 201 8.20 -10.35 -27.28
C ASN A 201 9.35 -11.30 -26.94
N LYS A 202 9.05 -12.58 -26.64
CA LYS A 202 10.02 -13.60 -26.22
C LYS A 202 10.74 -13.23 -24.92
N GLY A 203 9.97 -12.63 -24.01
CA GLY A 203 10.35 -12.34 -22.64
C GLY A 203 10.39 -10.85 -22.30
N LEU A 204 10.88 -10.57 -21.10
CA LEU A 204 11.16 -9.21 -20.60
C LEU A 204 12.57 -9.11 -20.09
N THR A 205 13.11 -7.90 -20.14
CA THR A 205 14.37 -7.55 -19.51
C THR A 205 14.22 -7.30 -18.01
N THR A 206 15.35 -7.09 -17.34
CA THR A 206 15.41 -6.79 -15.90
C THR A 206 15.18 -5.31 -15.61
N GLU A 207 14.67 -5.01 -14.42
CA GLU A 207 14.61 -3.65 -13.86
C GLU A 207 15.97 -2.93 -13.99
N GLY A 208 17.08 -3.60 -13.70
CA GLY A 208 18.41 -2.98 -13.77
C GLY A 208 18.83 -2.56 -15.18
N ASN A 209 18.37 -3.26 -16.22
CA ASN A 209 18.68 -2.92 -17.62
C ASN A 209 17.74 -1.83 -18.16
N TYR A 210 16.46 -1.92 -17.81
CA TYR A 210 15.43 -0.96 -18.23
C TYR A 210 14.65 -0.43 -17.01
N PRO A 211 15.22 0.54 -16.28
CA PRO A 211 14.65 1.01 -15.02
C PRO A 211 13.33 1.74 -15.18
N TYR A 212 12.48 1.61 -14.16
CA TYR A 212 11.21 2.31 -14.04
C TYR A 212 11.39 3.83 -13.92
N LYS A 213 10.57 4.56 -14.68
CA LYS A 213 10.54 6.02 -14.73
C LYS A 213 9.19 6.60 -14.33
N GLY A 214 8.13 5.78 -14.25
CA GLY A 214 6.80 6.24 -13.88
C GLY A 214 6.22 7.29 -14.83
N VAL A 215 6.58 7.19 -16.12
CA VAL A 215 6.05 8.00 -17.23
C VAL A 215 6.11 7.19 -18.53
N ASP A 216 5.26 7.53 -19.48
CA ASP A 216 5.32 6.96 -20.83
C ASP A 216 6.61 7.36 -21.54
N GLY A 217 7.24 6.39 -22.19
CA GLY A 217 8.41 6.56 -23.02
C GLY A 217 8.25 5.92 -24.40
N THR A 218 9.33 5.95 -25.17
CA THR A 218 9.42 5.21 -26.43
C THR A 218 10.13 3.90 -26.20
N CYS A 219 9.56 2.78 -26.68
CA CYS A 219 10.16 1.46 -26.57
C CYS A 219 11.65 1.44 -26.98
N ASN A 220 12.52 1.14 -26.03
CA ASN A 220 13.95 1.02 -26.27
C ASN A 220 14.31 -0.41 -26.70
N ALA A 221 14.25 -0.66 -28.01
CA ALA A 221 14.54 -1.98 -28.59
C ALA A 221 15.91 -2.55 -28.20
N LYS A 222 16.94 -1.72 -27.96
CA LYS A 222 18.27 -2.20 -27.55
C LYS A 222 18.26 -2.77 -26.14
N LYS A 223 17.52 -2.14 -25.22
CA LYS A 223 17.35 -2.63 -23.86
C LYS A 223 16.44 -3.88 -23.84
N ALA A 224 15.30 -3.80 -24.52
CA ALA A 224 14.34 -4.90 -24.64
C ALA A 224 14.94 -6.18 -25.26
N ALA A 225 15.94 -6.07 -26.14
CA ALA A 225 16.61 -7.23 -26.74
C ALA A 225 17.29 -8.18 -25.72
N SER A 226 17.58 -7.73 -24.49
CA SER A 226 18.18 -8.56 -23.45
C SER A 226 17.11 -9.19 -22.54
N SER A 227 16.46 -10.23 -23.05
CA SER A 227 15.44 -10.98 -22.32
C SER A 227 16.04 -11.76 -21.14
N ALA A 228 15.47 -11.57 -19.96
CA ALA A 228 15.88 -12.17 -18.68
C ALA A 228 14.91 -13.24 -18.19
N ALA A 229 13.63 -13.15 -18.58
CA ALA A 229 12.61 -14.12 -18.21
C ALA A 229 11.57 -14.26 -19.32
N LYS A 230 11.02 -15.46 -19.48
CA LYS A 230 10.09 -15.84 -20.57
C LYS A 230 8.94 -16.63 -19.99
N ILE A 231 7.76 -16.43 -20.57
CA ILE A 231 6.57 -17.23 -20.29
C ILE A 231 6.18 -17.98 -21.56
N ASN A 232 5.52 -19.13 -21.40
CA ASN A 232 5.01 -19.97 -22.48
C ASN A 232 3.50 -19.80 -22.68
N GLY A 233 2.85 -18.98 -21.85
CA GLY A 233 1.45 -18.62 -21.93
C GLY A 233 0.98 -18.00 -20.62
N TYR A 234 -0.33 -17.94 -20.45
CA TYR A 234 -1.01 -17.54 -19.22
C TYR A 234 -2.36 -18.25 -19.13
N GLU A 235 -2.92 -18.30 -17.92
CA GLU A 235 -4.24 -18.88 -17.66
C GLU A 235 -5.03 -17.96 -16.73
N ASP A 236 -6.34 -17.95 -16.94
CA ASP A 236 -7.29 -17.25 -16.09
C ASP A 236 -7.74 -18.18 -14.96
N VAL A 237 -7.87 -17.61 -13.76
CA VAL A 237 -8.60 -18.25 -12.67
C VAL A 237 -10.10 -18.15 -12.97
N PRO A 238 -10.89 -19.22 -12.74
CA PRO A 238 -12.34 -19.14 -12.80
C PRO A 238 -12.89 -17.95 -12.02
N ALA A 239 -13.50 -17.00 -12.74
CA ALA A 239 -14.05 -15.79 -12.16
C ALA A 239 -15.12 -16.09 -11.11
N ASN A 240 -15.22 -15.21 -10.12
CA ASN A 240 -16.15 -15.27 -8.99
C ASN A 240 -15.99 -16.57 -8.17
N SER A 241 -14.75 -17.01 -7.97
CA SER A 241 -14.44 -18.19 -7.18
C SER A 241 -13.21 -18.01 -6.31
N GLU A 242 -13.42 -17.59 -5.06
CA GLU A 242 -12.34 -17.57 -4.04
C GLU A 242 -11.73 -18.96 -3.84
N ALA A 243 -12.50 -20.04 -4.06
CA ALA A 243 -12.01 -21.41 -4.00
C ALA A 243 -11.01 -21.73 -5.13
N ALA A 244 -11.29 -21.30 -6.36
CA ALA A 244 -10.36 -21.45 -7.46
C ALA A 244 -9.12 -20.54 -7.28
N LEU A 245 -9.33 -19.29 -6.87
CA LEU A 245 -8.23 -18.37 -6.53
C LEU A 245 -7.33 -18.96 -5.44
N LEU A 246 -7.90 -19.60 -4.42
CA LEU A 246 -7.14 -20.24 -3.34
C LEU A 246 -6.22 -21.35 -3.86
N LYS A 247 -6.73 -22.18 -4.78
CA LYS A 247 -5.95 -23.23 -5.45
C LYS A 247 -4.80 -22.63 -6.26
N ALA A 248 -5.05 -21.53 -6.97
CA ALA A 248 -4.04 -20.85 -7.76
C ALA A 248 -2.95 -20.21 -6.87
N VAL A 249 -3.35 -19.42 -5.87
CA VAL A 249 -2.44 -18.75 -4.92
C VAL A 249 -1.62 -19.77 -4.10
N ALA A 250 -2.15 -20.97 -3.85
CA ALA A 250 -1.41 -22.04 -3.19
C ALA A 250 -0.23 -22.57 -4.04
N ASN A 251 -0.22 -22.33 -5.35
CA ASN A 251 0.77 -22.88 -6.28
C ASN A 251 1.70 -21.81 -6.88
N GLN A 252 1.28 -20.54 -6.94
CA GLN A 252 2.12 -19.41 -7.33
C GLN A 252 1.49 -18.07 -6.93
N PRO A 253 2.23 -16.94 -6.95
CA PRO A 253 1.62 -15.61 -6.92
C PRO A 253 0.68 -15.39 -8.11
N ILE A 254 -0.44 -14.71 -7.88
CA ILE A 254 -1.51 -14.49 -8.87
C ILE A 254 -1.76 -12.99 -9.02
N SER A 255 -1.82 -12.52 -10.26
CA SER A 255 -2.28 -11.17 -10.58
C SER A 255 -3.79 -11.11 -10.39
N VAL A 256 -4.29 -10.11 -9.65
CA VAL A 256 -5.72 -9.91 -9.37
C VAL A 256 -6.08 -8.44 -9.54
N ALA A 257 -7.28 -8.16 -10.03
CA ALA A 257 -7.83 -6.81 -10.00
C ALA A 257 -8.79 -6.63 -8.83
N ILE A 258 -8.81 -5.43 -8.26
CA ILE A 258 -9.68 -5.04 -7.15
C ILE A 258 -10.26 -3.64 -7.39
N ASP A 259 -11.35 -3.33 -6.69
CA ASP A 259 -11.81 -1.96 -6.46
C ASP A 259 -11.03 -1.36 -5.28
N ALA A 260 -10.12 -0.44 -5.59
CA ALA A 260 -9.28 0.26 -4.62
C ALA A 260 -9.71 1.74 -4.45
N SER A 261 -10.93 2.09 -4.84
CA SER A 261 -11.40 3.48 -4.88
C SER A 261 -11.75 4.06 -3.50
N GLY A 262 -12.10 3.22 -2.52
CA GLY A 262 -12.61 3.69 -1.22
C GLY A 262 -11.59 4.44 -0.37
N SER A 263 -12.02 5.51 0.34
CA SER A 263 -11.15 6.29 1.23
C SER A 263 -10.52 5.46 2.35
N ALA A 264 -11.21 4.42 2.85
CA ALA A 264 -10.64 3.50 3.83
C ALA A 264 -9.48 2.67 3.24
N PHE A 265 -9.51 2.37 1.94
CA PHE A 265 -8.43 1.70 1.22
C PHE A 265 -7.25 2.66 1.01
N GLN A 266 -7.53 3.90 0.58
CA GLN A 266 -6.53 4.97 0.45
C GLN A 266 -5.69 5.13 1.73
N PHE A 267 -6.34 5.07 2.90
CA PHE A 267 -5.68 5.26 4.20
C PHE A 267 -5.39 3.98 4.98
N TYR A 268 -5.54 2.80 4.36
CA TYR A 268 -5.27 1.53 5.05
C TYR A 268 -3.87 1.52 5.66
N SER A 269 -3.79 1.03 6.91
CA SER A 269 -2.56 0.99 7.70
C SER A 269 -2.20 -0.42 8.11
N SER A 270 -3.12 -1.13 8.78
CA SER A 270 -2.86 -2.48 9.27
C SER A 270 -4.14 -3.26 9.56
N GLY A 271 -4.01 -4.57 9.79
CA GLY A 271 -5.11 -5.46 10.13
C GLY A 271 -5.77 -6.11 8.91
N VAL A 272 -6.82 -6.91 9.13
CA VAL A 272 -7.57 -7.52 8.03
C VAL A 272 -8.61 -6.52 7.54
N PHE A 273 -8.40 -5.98 6.34
CA PHE A 273 -9.30 -5.06 5.68
C PHE A 273 -10.65 -5.73 5.44
N THR A 274 -11.67 -5.15 6.07
CA THR A 274 -13.09 -5.52 5.93
C THR A 274 -13.94 -4.29 5.60
N GLY A 275 -13.31 -3.29 4.98
CA GLY A 275 -13.97 -2.02 4.65
C GLY A 275 -14.88 -2.15 3.45
N ASP A 276 -15.80 -1.21 3.32
CA ASP A 276 -16.68 -1.13 2.17
C ASP A 276 -15.88 -0.77 0.91
N CYS A 277 -16.12 -1.51 -0.16
CA CYS A 277 -15.62 -1.30 -1.51
C CYS A 277 -16.64 -1.87 -2.50
N GLY A 278 -16.64 -1.38 -3.73
CA GLY A 278 -17.48 -1.92 -4.78
C GLY A 278 -16.83 -3.10 -5.49
N THR A 279 -17.27 -3.34 -6.72
CA THR A 279 -16.74 -4.34 -7.65
C THR A 279 -16.37 -3.69 -8.98
N GLN A 280 -16.22 -2.37 -9.01
CA GLN A 280 -15.73 -1.62 -10.17
C GLN A 280 -14.20 -1.68 -10.14
N LEU A 281 -13.65 -2.76 -10.67
CA LEU A 281 -12.21 -3.03 -10.66
C LEU A 281 -11.45 -1.88 -11.33
N ASP A 282 -10.51 -1.29 -10.61
CA ASP A 282 -9.74 -0.12 -11.04
C ASP A 282 -8.26 -0.20 -10.67
N HIS A 283 -7.84 -1.23 -9.93
CA HIS A 283 -6.46 -1.43 -9.53
C HIS A 283 -5.98 -2.87 -9.68
N GLY A 284 -4.79 -3.07 -10.25
CA GLY A 284 -4.13 -4.36 -10.41
C GLY A 284 -3.09 -4.58 -9.33
N VAL A 285 -3.15 -5.72 -8.64
CA VAL A 285 -2.29 -6.09 -7.50
C VAL A 285 -1.95 -7.57 -7.55
N THR A 286 -0.99 -8.01 -6.73
CA THR A 286 -0.60 -9.43 -6.69
C THR A 286 -1.04 -10.10 -5.40
N ALA A 287 -1.86 -11.15 -5.49
CA ALA A 287 -2.12 -12.06 -4.38
C ALA A 287 -0.89 -12.97 -4.16
N VAL A 288 -0.16 -12.73 -3.08
CA VAL A 288 1.11 -13.43 -2.74
C VAL A 288 0.96 -14.40 -1.58
N GLY A 289 -0.27 -14.65 -1.13
CA GLY A 289 -0.52 -15.58 -0.05
C GLY A 289 -1.91 -15.47 0.53
N TYR A 290 -2.12 -16.22 1.60
CA TYR A 290 -3.35 -16.20 2.39
C TYR A 290 -3.08 -16.76 3.79
N GLY A 291 -3.95 -16.45 4.73
CA GLY A 291 -3.86 -16.99 6.08
C GLY A 291 -5.13 -16.82 6.89
N THR A 292 -4.99 -16.97 8.19
CA THR A 292 -6.04 -16.74 9.18
C THR A 292 -5.44 -15.87 10.29
N ALA A 293 -6.08 -14.75 10.59
CA ALA A 293 -5.69 -13.85 11.66
C ALA A 293 -5.98 -14.47 13.04
N THR A 294 -5.45 -13.87 14.10
CA THR A 294 -5.60 -14.36 15.49
C THR A 294 -7.05 -14.40 15.97
N ASP A 295 -7.92 -13.58 15.40
CA ASP A 295 -9.37 -13.54 15.66
C ASP A 295 -10.17 -14.56 14.84
N GLY A 296 -9.50 -15.37 14.01
CA GLY A 296 -10.12 -16.35 13.12
C GLY A 296 -10.49 -15.80 11.74
N THR A 297 -10.29 -14.51 11.46
CA THR A 297 -10.62 -13.92 10.16
C THR A 297 -9.65 -14.41 9.09
N LYS A 298 -10.17 -15.09 8.05
CA LYS A 298 -9.37 -15.50 6.89
C LYS A 298 -9.03 -14.30 6.02
N TYR A 299 -7.84 -14.29 5.44
CA TYR A 299 -7.39 -13.19 4.59
C TYR A 299 -6.60 -13.65 3.37
N TRP A 300 -6.62 -12.84 2.32
CA TRP A 300 -5.65 -12.78 1.25
C TRP A 300 -4.49 -11.87 1.66
N LEU A 301 -3.25 -12.27 1.39
CA LEU A 301 -2.09 -11.40 1.51
C LEU A 301 -1.78 -10.83 0.13
N VAL A 302 -1.95 -9.52 -0.01
CA VAL A 302 -1.87 -8.83 -1.30
C VAL A 302 -0.71 -7.84 -1.29
N LYS A 303 0.13 -7.90 -2.32
CA LYS A 303 1.23 -6.99 -2.59
C LYS A 303 0.70 -5.80 -3.40
N ASN A 304 0.89 -4.58 -2.89
CA ASN A 304 0.56 -3.35 -3.60
C ASN A 304 1.81 -2.72 -4.25
N SER A 305 1.60 -1.67 -5.03
CA SER A 305 2.60 -0.95 -5.84
C SER A 305 2.67 0.53 -5.46
N TRP A 306 2.33 0.89 -4.22
CA TRP A 306 2.27 2.28 -3.73
C TRP A 306 3.40 2.63 -2.75
N GLY A 307 4.50 1.88 -2.77
CA GLY A 307 5.60 2.08 -1.83
C GLY A 307 5.35 1.45 -0.47
N THR A 308 6.40 1.43 0.37
CA THR A 308 6.37 0.78 1.70
C THR A 308 5.74 1.65 2.77
N THR A 309 5.43 2.91 2.46
CA THR A 309 4.77 3.91 3.32
C THR A 309 3.27 3.72 3.41
N TRP A 310 2.68 2.92 2.51
CA TRP A 310 1.26 2.57 2.52
C TRP A 310 1.03 1.17 3.08
N GLY A 311 -0.04 0.99 3.86
CA GLY A 311 -0.41 -0.31 4.42
C GLY A 311 0.66 -0.96 5.30
N GLU A 312 0.67 -2.29 5.31
CA GLU A 312 1.60 -3.11 6.08
C GLU A 312 2.92 -3.27 5.31
N GLU A 313 3.74 -2.21 5.30
CA GLU A 313 4.98 -2.15 4.51
C GLU A 313 4.73 -2.40 3.01
N GLY A 314 3.67 -1.82 2.45
CA GLY A 314 3.26 -1.98 1.04
C GLY A 314 2.35 -3.17 0.77
N TYR A 315 1.93 -3.90 1.81
CA TYR A 315 0.98 -5.00 1.71
C TYR A 315 -0.38 -4.65 2.34
N ILE A 316 -1.40 -5.40 1.95
CA ILE A 316 -2.71 -5.40 2.60
C ILE A 316 -3.18 -6.83 2.83
N ARG A 317 -3.79 -7.06 3.99
CA ARG A 317 -4.54 -8.29 4.26
C ARG A 317 -6.01 -8.04 4.00
N MET A 318 -6.57 -8.59 2.92
CA MET A 318 -7.98 -8.42 2.57
C MET A 318 -8.80 -9.60 3.05
N GLN A 319 -10.00 -9.39 3.60
CA GLN A 319 -10.84 -10.50 4.05
C GLN A 319 -11.11 -11.48 2.92
N ARG A 320 -11.01 -12.76 3.25
CA ARG A 320 -11.27 -13.91 2.38
C ARG A 320 -12.41 -14.74 2.96
N ASP A 321 -13.07 -15.52 2.12
CA ASP A 321 -14.12 -16.46 2.51
C ASP A 321 -15.36 -15.69 2.98
N ILE A 322 -15.79 -14.74 2.14
CA ILE A 322 -17.02 -13.96 2.35
C ILE A 322 -18.16 -14.52 1.49
N ASP A 323 -19.40 -14.15 1.81
CA ASP A 323 -20.57 -14.68 1.10
C ASP A 323 -20.68 -14.22 -0.37
N ALA A 324 -20.03 -13.10 -0.73
CA ALA A 324 -20.04 -12.59 -2.10
C ALA A 324 -19.09 -13.39 -2.99
N GLU A 325 -19.60 -13.93 -4.11
CA GLU A 325 -18.83 -14.77 -5.03
C GLU A 325 -17.66 -14.01 -5.68
N GLU A 326 -17.82 -12.70 -5.88
CA GLU A 326 -16.80 -11.78 -6.38
C GLU A 326 -15.61 -11.63 -5.42
N GLY A 327 -15.76 -12.01 -4.15
CA GLY A 327 -14.81 -11.73 -3.08
C GLY A 327 -14.80 -10.24 -2.69
N LEU A 328 -14.14 -9.92 -1.58
CA LEU A 328 -14.07 -8.53 -1.10
C LEU A 328 -13.37 -7.65 -2.16
N CYS A 329 -14.00 -6.53 -2.51
CA CYS A 329 -13.56 -5.60 -3.55
C CYS A 329 -13.40 -6.22 -4.94
N GLY A 330 -14.09 -7.34 -5.21
CA GLY A 330 -14.03 -8.01 -6.51
C GLY A 330 -12.75 -8.81 -6.76
N ILE A 331 -11.95 -9.11 -5.73
CA ILE A 331 -10.65 -9.80 -5.86
C ILE A 331 -10.69 -11.15 -6.60
N ALA A 332 -11.86 -11.81 -6.67
CA ALA A 332 -12.02 -13.07 -7.38
C ALA A 332 -12.62 -12.92 -8.80
N MET A 333 -12.90 -11.69 -9.26
CA MET A 333 -13.57 -11.45 -10.55
C MET A 333 -12.63 -11.51 -11.75
N ASP A 334 -11.39 -11.05 -11.58
CA ASP A 334 -10.40 -10.94 -12.66
C ASP A 334 -9.02 -11.26 -12.11
N ALA A 335 -8.60 -12.50 -12.35
CA ALA A 335 -7.37 -13.04 -11.82
C ALA A 335 -6.72 -13.95 -12.87
N SER A 336 -5.43 -13.75 -13.11
CA SER A 336 -4.68 -14.50 -14.11
C SER A 336 -3.24 -14.67 -13.69
N TYR A 337 -2.55 -15.61 -14.34
CA TYR A 337 -1.18 -15.92 -14.00
C TYR A 337 -0.38 -16.44 -15.19
N PRO A 338 0.93 -16.12 -15.27
CA PRO A 338 1.77 -16.62 -16.33
C PRO A 338 2.05 -18.11 -16.13
N THR A 339 2.19 -18.83 -17.24
CA THR A 339 2.66 -20.21 -17.28
C THR A 339 4.07 -20.28 -17.88
N ALA A 340 4.91 -21.11 -17.30
CA ALA A 340 6.25 -21.42 -17.77
C ALA A 340 6.33 -22.90 -18.14
#